data_AF-A0A6P5GUB3-F1
#
_entry.id   AF-A0A6P5GUB3-F1
#
_cell.length_a   1.000
_cell.length_b   1.000
_cell.length_c   1.000
_cell.angle_alpha   90.00
_cell.angle_beta   90.00
_cell.angle_gamma   90.00
#
_symmetry.space_group_name_H-M   'P 1'
#
loop_
_entity.id
_entity.type
_entity.pdbx_description
1 polymer ?
#
loop_
_entity_poly.entity_id
_entity_poly.type
_entity_poly.pdbx_seq_one_letter_code
_entity_poly.pdbx_strand_id
1 'polypeptide(L)'
;MTVDYTNGLVSVPRGGSGFSSARWHGLLVLLGWNVLMPVGVMAARYFRQYDPHWFYSHFLIQGIGFLLGLAGIVIGFGLDGSGVNNVDAHKALGIAILALGSLQVMTLLARPDRASKARKYWNWCHHWVGRAVIALAIGNIFFGLAIAREISSWSIAHRIFLAVSAVTSVFLEVRKRTSDK
;
A
#
# COMPACT_ATOMS: atom_id res chain seq x y z
N MET A 1 32.44 13.66 -15.82
CA MET A 1 32.62 14.95 -16.50
C MET A 1 33.53 14.70 -17.68
N THR A 2 33.02 14.84 -18.90
CA THR A 2 33.77 14.64 -20.14
C THR A 2 33.70 15.94 -20.91
N VAL A 3 34.83 16.63 -21.08
CA VAL A 3 34.90 17.88 -21.82
C VAL A 3 35.21 17.54 -23.27
N ASP A 4 34.31 17.92 -24.19
CA ASP A 4 34.56 17.89 -25.63
C ASP A 4 35.17 19.23 -26.05
N TYR A 5 36.42 19.19 -26.49
CA TYR A 5 37.21 20.37 -26.81
C TYR A 5 36.95 20.94 -28.22
N THR A 6 36.10 20.29 -29.03
CA THR A 6 35.89 20.71 -30.43
C THR A 6 34.88 21.85 -30.60
N ASN A 7 33.95 22.02 -29.65
CA ASN A 7 32.85 23.00 -29.79
C ASN A 7 32.70 23.97 -28.62
N GLY A 8 33.57 23.92 -27.61
CA GLY A 8 33.50 24.81 -26.43
C GLY A 8 32.22 24.70 -25.58
N LEU A 9 31.35 23.75 -25.90
CA LEU A 9 30.10 23.52 -25.18
C LEU A 9 30.36 22.59 -24.00
N VAL A 10 30.23 23.13 -22.80
CA VAL A 10 30.13 22.31 -21.59
C VAL A 10 28.79 21.58 -21.65
N SER A 11 28.82 20.27 -21.94
CA SER A 11 27.67 19.41 -21.72
C SER A 11 27.47 19.26 -20.20
N VAL A 12 26.75 20.22 -19.61
CA VAL A 12 26.20 20.05 -18.28
C VAL A 12 25.23 18.88 -18.39
N PRO A 13 25.44 17.75 -17.69
CA PRO A 13 24.42 16.72 -17.62
C PRO A 13 23.16 17.43 -17.16
N ARG A 14 22.06 17.33 -17.93
CA ARG A 14 20.74 17.74 -17.45
C ARG A 14 20.47 16.90 -16.20
N GLY A 15 20.87 17.41 -15.03
CA GLY A 15 20.46 16.91 -13.75
C GLY A 15 18.96 17.08 -13.72
N GLY A 16 18.24 16.01 -14.06
CA GLY A 16 16.80 16.04 -14.17
C GLY A 16 16.23 16.51 -12.84
N SER A 17 15.56 17.66 -12.85
CA SER A 17 14.81 18.22 -11.73
C SER A 17 13.52 17.43 -11.44
N GLY A 18 13.52 16.13 -11.75
CA GLY A 18 12.39 15.21 -11.61
C GLY A 18 12.54 14.32 -10.38
N PHE A 19 11.42 13.84 -9.85
CA PHE A 19 11.41 12.83 -8.79
C PHE A 19 12.20 11.58 -9.20
N SER A 20 13.11 11.11 -8.33
CA SER A 20 13.86 9.87 -8.58
C SER A 20 12.93 8.65 -8.57
N SER A 21 13.28 7.60 -9.31
CA SER A 21 12.52 6.35 -9.34
C SER A 21 12.34 5.74 -7.95
N ALA A 22 13.37 5.83 -7.09
CA ALA A 22 13.27 5.38 -5.70
C ALA A 22 12.22 6.16 -4.89
N ARG A 23 12.13 7.47 -5.11
CA ARG A 23 11.13 8.32 -4.45
C ARG A 23 9.72 8.06 -5.00
N TRP A 24 9.58 7.82 -6.29
CA TRP A 24 8.31 7.40 -6.88
C TRP A 24 7.85 6.03 -6.38
N HIS A 25 8.75 5.06 -6.30
CA HIS A 25 8.49 3.75 -5.70
C HIS A 25 7.95 3.91 -4.27
N GLY A 26 8.68 4.63 -3.41
CA GLY A 26 8.29 4.86 -2.02
C GLY A 26 6.95 5.58 -1.90
N LEU A 27 6.72 6.63 -2.68
CA LEU A 27 5.49 7.42 -2.65
C LEU A 27 4.26 6.59 -3.08
N LEU A 28 4.37 5.86 -4.19
CA LEU A 28 3.27 5.07 -4.73
C LEU A 28 2.90 3.89 -3.83
N VAL A 29 3.90 3.18 -3.28
CA VAL A 29 3.67 2.09 -2.32
C VAL A 29 3.06 2.64 -1.03
N LEU A 30 3.52 3.79 -0.54
CA LEU A 30 2.97 4.43 0.66
C LEU A 30 1.51 4.89 0.45
N LEU A 31 1.20 5.57 -0.64
CA LEU A 31 -0.17 6.00 -0.93
C LEU A 31 -1.10 4.80 -1.17
N GLY A 32 -0.65 3.83 -1.95
CA GLY A 32 -1.45 2.64 -2.27
C GLY A 32 -1.68 1.75 -1.06
N TRP A 33 -0.60 1.24 -0.47
CA TRP A 33 -0.68 0.17 0.54
C TRP A 33 -0.78 0.67 1.98
N ASN A 34 -0.23 1.84 2.33
CA ASN A 34 -0.29 2.37 3.69
C ASN A 34 -1.49 3.30 3.90
N VAL A 35 -1.93 4.05 2.88
CA VAL A 35 -3.06 5.00 3.02
C VAL A 35 -4.37 4.41 2.52
N LEU A 36 -4.45 4.05 1.24
CA LEU A 36 -5.72 3.63 0.64
C LEU A 36 -6.19 2.27 1.17
N MET A 37 -5.29 1.31 1.41
CA MET A 37 -5.71 0.00 1.91
C MET A 37 -6.40 0.05 3.29
N PRO A 38 -5.84 0.72 4.32
CA PRO A 38 -6.55 0.88 5.59
C PRO A 38 -7.88 1.65 5.45
N VAL A 39 -7.92 2.71 4.64
CA VAL A 39 -9.16 3.49 4.40
C VAL A 39 -10.23 2.61 3.77
N GLY A 40 -9.89 1.80 2.76
CA GLY A 40 -10.80 0.85 2.14
C GLY A 40 -11.34 -0.19 3.13
N VAL A 41 -10.51 -0.67 4.06
CA VAL A 41 -10.95 -1.58 5.14
C VAL A 41 -11.88 -0.88 6.12
N MET A 42 -11.59 0.36 6.51
CA MET A 42 -12.48 1.15 7.38
C MET A 42 -13.85 1.36 6.72
N ALA A 43 -13.88 1.66 5.42
CA ALA A 43 -15.12 1.75 4.63
C ALA A 43 -15.95 0.46 4.75
N ALA A 44 -15.34 -0.71 4.50
CA ALA A 44 -16.04 -1.99 4.60
C ALA A 44 -16.47 -2.38 6.03
N ARG A 45 -15.74 -1.94 7.06
CA ARG A 45 -15.99 -2.34 8.45
C ARG A 45 -17.04 -1.49 9.15
N TYR A 46 -17.00 -0.17 8.96
CA TYR A 46 -17.75 0.80 9.76
C TYR A 46 -18.91 1.47 9.02
N PHE A 47 -18.97 1.34 7.69
CA PHE A 47 -20.01 1.96 6.86
C PHE A 47 -20.96 0.93 6.23
N ARG A 48 -20.96 -0.31 6.73
CA ARG A 48 -21.72 -1.44 6.18
C ARG A 48 -23.24 -1.22 6.15
N GLN A 49 -23.77 -0.35 7.00
CA GLN A 49 -25.17 0.07 7.03
C GLN A 49 -25.62 0.79 5.75
N TYR A 50 -24.69 1.37 4.99
CA TYR A 50 -24.98 2.05 3.73
C TYR A 50 -24.83 1.06 2.56
N ASP A 51 -25.63 -0.02 2.51
CA ASP A 51 -25.66 -0.95 1.35
C ASP A 51 -26.40 -0.27 0.18
N PRO A 52 -25.90 -0.35 -1.07
CA PRO A 52 -24.67 -1.04 -1.52
C PRO A 52 -23.41 -0.14 -1.52
N HIS A 53 -23.51 1.12 -1.11
CA HIS A 53 -22.43 2.11 -1.20
C HIS A 53 -21.14 1.69 -0.50
N TRP A 54 -21.21 1.04 0.68
CA TRP A 54 -20.02 0.55 1.37
C TRP A 54 -19.17 -0.38 0.51
N PHE A 55 -19.82 -1.21 -0.32
CA PHE A 55 -19.16 -2.19 -1.17
C PHE A 55 -18.44 -1.49 -2.31
N TYR A 56 -19.09 -0.53 -2.97
CA TYR A 56 -18.48 0.26 -4.03
C TYR A 56 -17.33 1.14 -3.51
N SER A 57 -17.50 1.80 -2.37
CA SER A 57 -16.43 2.58 -1.73
C SER A 57 -15.23 1.70 -1.39
N HIS A 58 -15.45 0.53 -0.77
CA HIS A 58 -14.39 -0.43 -0.49
C HIS A 58 -13.69 -0.87 -1.78
N PHE A 59 -14.46 -1.31 -2.78
CA PHE A 59 -13.93 -1.82 -4.05
C PHE A 59 -13.10 -0.76 -4.79
N LEU A 60 -13.60 0.46 -4.92
CA LEU A 60 -12.92 1.54 -5.63
C LEU A 60 -11.64 1.98 -4.90
N ILE A 61 -11.71 2.20 -3.59
CA ILE A 61 -10.56 2.62 -2.80
C ILE A 61 -9.46 1.55 -2.82
N GLN A 62 -9.84 0.28 -2.63
CA GLN A 62 -8.90 -0.85 -2.70
C GLN A 62 -8.32 -1.04 -4.10
N GLY A 63 -9.14 -0.90 -5.14
CA GLY A 63 -8.71 -1.02 -6.53
C GLY A 63 -7.67 0.04 -6.90
N ILE A 64 -7.94 1.31 -6.58
CA ILE A 64 -6.99 2.40 -6.79
C ILE A 64 -5.72 2.17 -5.96
N GLY A 65 -5.87 1.79 -4.68
CA GLY A 65 -4.73 1.48 -3.81
C GLY A 65 -3.85 0.36 -4.36
N PHE A 66 -4.47 -0.69 -4.90
CA PHE A 66 -3.77 -1.83 -5.49
C PHE A 66 -2.99 -1.41 -6.74
N LEU A 67 -3.61 -0.63 -7.64
CA LEU A 67 -2.96 -0.17 -8.87
C LEU A 67 -1.78 0.77 -8.59
N LEU A 68 -1.93 1.72 -7.68
CA LEU A 68 -0.82 2.60 -7.26
C LEU A 68 0.31 1.76 -6.63
N GLY A 69 -0.05 0.84 -5.74
CA GLY A 69 0.89 -0.06 -5.10
C GLY A 69 1.63 -0.96 -6.07
N LEU A 70 0.94 -1.52 -7.07
CA LEU A 70 1.51 -2.32 -8.15
C LEU A 70 2.49 -1.49 -8.98
N ALA A 71 2.09 -0.29 -9.40
CA ALA A 71 2.97 0.61 -10.13
C ALA A 71 4.24 0.94 -9.32
N GLY A 72 4.08 1.21 -8.02
CA GLY A 72 5.21 1.40 -7.11
C GLY A 72 6.15 0.18 -7.07
N ILE A 73 5.61 -1.02 -6.90
CA ILE A 73 6.41 -2.26 -6.87
C ILE A 73 7.15 -2.50 -8.19
N VAL A 74 6.50 -2.26 -9.34
CA VAL A 74 7.13 -2.37 -10.67
C VAL A 74 8.32 -1.43 -10.80
N ILE A 75 8.19 -0.18 -10.35
CA ILE A 75 9.33 0.76 -10.31
C ILE A 75 10.43 0.24 -9.38
N GLY A 76 10.05 -0.35 -8.24
CA GLY A 76 10.97 -0.95 -7.26
C GLY A 76 11.85 -2.05 -7.83
N PHE A 77 11.33 -2.87 -8.75
CA PHE A 77 12.14 -3.89 -9.44
C PHE A 77 13.22 -3.29 -10.36
N GLY A 78 13.01 -2.08 -10.86
CA GLY A 78 13.99 -1.37 -11.69
C GLY A 78 15.07 -0.63 -10.90
N LEU A 79 15.03 -0.64 -9.56
CA LEU A 79 16.03 0.01 -8.73
C LEU A 79 17.27 -0.87 -8.54
N ASP A 80 18.44 -0.26 -8.73
CA ASP A 80 19.71 -0.89 -8.35
C ASP A 80 19.82 -0.95 -6.82
N GLY A 81 19.95 -2.17 -6.30
CA GLY A 81 20.11 -2.45 -4.89
C GLY A 81 21.50 -2.97 -4.54
N SER A 82 22.45 -2.93 -5.48
CA SER A 82 23.81 -3.43 -5.27
C SER A 82 24.48 -2.70 -4.10
N GLY A 83 25.11 -3.46 -3.21
CA GLY A 83 25.77 -2.93 -2.01
C GLY A 83 24.84 -2.42 -0.90
N VAL A 84 23.51 -2.55 -1.04
CA VAL A 84 22.55 -2.16 -0.01
C VAL A 84 22.07 -3.40 0.76
N ASN A 85 22.38 -3.44 2.05
CA ASN A 85 21.98 -4.54 2.92
C ASN A 85 20.46 -4.69 2.99
N ASN A 86 19.99 -5.95 3.04
CA ASN A 86 18.60 -6.33 3.27
C ASN A 86 17.60 -6.00 2.14
N VAL A 87 18.05 -5.51 0.99
CA VAL A 87 17.18 -5.23 -0.16
C VAL A 87 16.45 -6.49 -0.65
N ASP A 88 17.10 -7.65 -0.66
CA ASP A 88 16.48 -8.90 -1.12
C ASP A 88 15.33 -9.34 -0.21
N ALA A 89 15.47 -9.15 1.10
CA ALA A 89 14.39 -9.43 2.05
C ALA A 89 13.20 -8.49 1.84
N HIS A 90 13.46 -7.19 1.64
CA HIS A 90 12.40 -6.20 1.34
C HIS A 90 11.68 -6.52 0.02
N LYS A 91 12.42 -6.92 -1.01
CA LYS A 91 11.87 -7.36 -2.32
C LYS A 91 11.02 -8.62 -2.16
N ALA A 92 11.51 -9.63 -1.44
CA ALA A 92 10.77 -10.88 -1.20
C ALA A 92 9.46 -10.63 -0.45
N LEU A 93 9.47 -9.80 0.59
CA LEU A 93 8.26 -9.37 1.30
C LEU A 93 7.31 -8.61 0.36
N GLY A 94 7.83 -7.71 -0.48
CA GLY A 94 7.05 -6.99 -1.48
C GLY A 94 6.33 -7.91 -2.47
N ILE A 95 7.02 -8.95 -2.95
CA ILE A 95 6.44 -9.99 -3.82
C ILE A 95 5.34 -10.76 -3.08
N ALA A 96 5.58 -11.16 -1.83
CA ALA A 96 4.58 -11.88 -1.04
C ALA A 96 3.32 -11.02 -0.81
N ILE A 97 3.48 -9.74 -0.50
CA ILE A 97 2.38 -8.78 -0.37
C ILE A 97 1.60 -8.66 -1.68
N LEU A 98 2.29 -8.52 -2.82
CA LEU A 98 1.64 -8.42 -4.12
C LEU A 98 0.87 -9.70 -4.49
N ALA A 99 1.45 -10.87 -4.23
CA ALA A 99 0.80 -12.16 -4.47
C ALA A 99 -0.48 -12.29 -3.63
N LEU A 100 -0.39 -12.06 -2.32
CA LEU A 100 -1.55 -12.13 -1.43
C LEU A 100 -2.59 -11.05 -1.75
N GLY A 101 -2.16 -9.84 -2.13
CA GLY A 101 -3.01 -8.76 -2.61
C GLY A 101 -3.75 -9.13 -3.88
N SER A 102 -3.08 -9.78 -4.83
CA SER A 102 -3.69 -10.29 -6.06
C SER A 102 -4.75 -11.34 -5.75
N LEU A 103 -4.47 -12.24 -4.80
CA LEU A 103 -5.47 -13.19 -4.29
C LEU A 103 -6.68 -12.48 -3.68
N GLN A 104 -6.48 -11.38 -2.94
CA GLN A 104 -7.59 -10.55 -2.43
C GLN A 104 -8.46 -10.00 -3.56
N VAL A 105 -7.87 -9.50 -4.65
CA VAL A 105 -8.64 -9.04 -5.83
C VAL A 105 -9.40 -10.20 -6.47
N MET A 106 -8.75 -11.36 -6.64
CA MET A 106 -9.38 -12.56 -7.21
C MET A 106 -10.54 -13.10 -6.36
N THR A 107 -10.58 -12.81 -5.06
CA THR A 107 -11.73 -13.22 -4.23
C THR A 107 -13.06 -12.63 -4.72
N LEU A 108 -13.04 -11.53 -5.46
CA LEU A 108 -14.23 -10.96 -6.10
C LEU A 108 -14.84 -11.92 -7.13
N LEU A 109 -14.01 -12.59 -7.93
CA LEU A 109 -14.46 -13.58 -8.92
C LEU A 109 -15.02 -14.82 -8.25
N ALA A 110 -14.42 -15.22 -7.13
CA ALA A 110 -14.85 -16.36 -6.32
C ALA A 110 -15.92 -16.01 -5.27
N ARG A 111 -16.60 -14.86 -5.39
CA ARG A 111 -17.52 -14.34 -4.38
C ARG A 111 -18.81 -15.19 -4.33
N PRO A 112 -19.06 -15.97 -3.26
CA PRO A 112 -20.25 -16.83 -3.19
C PRO A 112 -21.52 -16.02 -2.95
N ASP A 113 -22.66 -16.62 -3.32
CA ASP A 113 -23.99 -16.08 -3.04
C ASP A 113 -24.21 -15.83 -1.53
N ARG A 114 -25.00 -14.79 -1.20
CA ARG A 114 -25.23 -14.35 0.19
C ARG A 114 -25.88 -15.42 1.05
N ALA A 115 -26.71 -16.32 0.49
CA ALA A 115 -27.40 -17.38 1.22
C ALA A 115 -26.54 -18.66 1.43
N SER A 116 -25.40 -18.78 0.74
CA SER A 116 -24.56 -19.98 0.79
C SER A 116 -23.77 -20.10 2.10
N LYS A 117 -23.59 -21.33 2.62
CA LYS A 117 -22.66 -21.59 3.74
C LYS A 117 -21.22 -21.23 3.39
N ALA A 118 -20.84 -21.37 2.11
CA ALA A 118 -19.54 -20.98 1.58
C ALA A 118 -19.23 -19.49 1.79
N ARG A 119 -20.26 -18.62 1.80
CA ARG A 119 -20.13 -17.18 2.10
C ARG A 119 -19.45 -16.91 3.44
N LYS A 120 -19.74 -17.72 4.46
CA LYS A 120 -19.17 -17.57 5.81
C LYS A 120 -17.65 -17.80 5.79
N TYR A 121 -17.21 -18.89 5.20
CA TYR A 121 -15.78 -19.23 5.08
C TYR A 121 -15.04 -18.24 4.17
N TRP A 122 -15.65 -17.86 3.04
CA TRP A 122 -15.12 -16.83 2.16
C TRP A 122 -14.92 -15.50 2.89
N ASN A 123 -15.91 -15.02 3.67
CA ASN A 123 -15.77 -13.80 4.45
C ASN A 123 -14.64 -13.93 5.49
N TRP A 124 -14.56 -15.07 6.18
CA TRP A 124 -13.53 -15.30 7.19
C TRP A 124 -12.12 -15.26 6.57
N CYS A 125 -11.88 -16.01 5.50
CA CYS A 125 -10.61 -16.00 4.78
C CYS A 125 -10.28 -14.61 4.22
N HIS A 126 -11.22 -13.97 3.51
CA HIS A 126 -11.03 -12.65 2.92
C HIS A 126 -10.64 -11.61 3.99
N HIS A 127 -11.35 -11.57 5.12
CA HIS A 127 -11.07 -10.61 6.19
C HIS A 127 -9.72 -10.83 6.88
N TRP A 128 -9.37 -12.07 7.23
CA TRP A 128 -8.13 -12.34 7.94
C TRP A 128 -6.90 -12.21 7.05
N VAL A 129 -6.96 -12.74 5.83
CA VAL A 129 -5.87 -12.57 4.87
C VAL A 129 -5.72 -11.09 4.51
N GLY A 130 -6.81 -10.36 4.26
CA GLY A 130 -6.73 -8.92 3.97
C GLY A 130 -6.05 -8.10 5.07
N ARG A 131 -6.34 -8.39 6.34
CA ARG A 131 -5.65 -7.76 7.50
C ARG A 131 -4.17 -8.11 7.54
N ALA A 132 -3.83 -9.38 7.32
CA ALA A 132 -2.44 -9.84 7.30
C ALA A 132 -1.64 -9.13 6.20
N VAL A 133 -2.20 -8.99 4.99
CA VAL A 133 -1.55 -8.28 3.88
C VAL A 133 -1.27 -6.82 4.22
N ILE A 134 -2.24 -6.12 4.84
CA ILE A 134 -2.03 -4.72 5.25
C ILE A 134 -0.94 -4.61 6.32
N ALA A 135 -0.94 -5.50 7.32
CA ALA A 135 0.09 -5.51 8.35
C ALA A 135 1.49 -5.77 7.76
N LEU A 136 1.61 -6.75 6.87
CA LEU A 136 2.84 -7.04 6.13
C LEU A 136 3.28 -5.84 5.28
N ALA A 137 2.36 -5.18 4.60
CA ALA A 137 2.66 -4.01 3.78
C ALA A 137 3.18 -2.84 4.60
N ILE A 138 2.54 -2.52 5.74
CA ILE A 138 3.01 -1.49 6.67
C ILE A 138 4.41 -1.84 7.18
N GLY A 139 4.63 -3.08 7.63
CA GLY A 139 5.94 -3.54 8.07
C GLY A 139 7.01 -3.42 6.99
N ASN A 140 6.69 -3.80 5.76
CA ASN A 140 7.62 -3.72 4.63
C ASN A 140 7.91 -2.27 4.21
N ILE A 141 6.97 -1.35 4.39
CA ILE A 141 7.18 0.09 4.17
C ILE A 141 8.15 0.65 5.21
N PHE A 142 7.97 0.34 6.49
CA PHE A 142 8.94 0.71 7.53
C PHE A 142 10.32 0.14 7.23
N PHE A 143 10.37 -1.12 6.77
CA PHE A 143 11.62 -1.77 6.40
C PHE A 143 12.32 -1.08 5.21
N GLY A 144 11.57 -0.76 4.16
CA GLY A 144 12.09 -0.02 2.99
C GLY A 144 12.59 1.38 3.36
N LEU A 145 11.86 2.11 4.22
CA LEU A 145 12.29 3.41 4.73
C LEU A 145 13.58 3.31 5.58
N ALA A 146 13.73 2.25 6.36
CA ALA A 146 14.93 1.99 7.15
C ALA A 146 16.15 1.68 6.25
N ILE A 147 15.96 0.85 5.22
CA ILE A 147 16.98 0.57 4.20
C ILE A 147 17.42 1.88 3.51
N ALA A 148 16.45 2.72 3.14
CA ALA A 148 16.70 4.02 2.51
C ALA A 148 17.24 5.10 3.47
N ARG A 149 17.32 4.83 4.79
CA ARG A 149 17.67 5.80 5.84
C ARG A 149 16.82 7.08 5.76
N GLU A 150 15.55 6.94 5.42
CA GLU A 150 14.65 8.04 5.11
C GLU A 150 14.06 8.69 6.39
N ILE A 151 14.43 9.95 6.67
CA ILE A 151 14.00 10.71 7.86
C ILE A 151 13.24 12.00 7.54
N SER A 152 12.77 12.17 6.30
CA SER A 152 12.09 13.40 5.89
C SER A 152 10.65 13.51 6.38
N SER A 153 10.02 14.64 6.07
CA SER A 153 8.65 14.96 6.50
C SER A 153 7.61 13.92 6.06
N TRP A 154 7.75 13.29 4.89
CA TRP A 154 6.77 12.28 4.44
C TRP A 154 6.92 10.95 5.18
N SER A 155 8.13 10.61 5.68
CA SER A 155 8.30 9.43 6.55
C SER A 155 7.76 9.69 7.97
N ILE A 156 7.74 10.94 8.43
CA ILE A 156 7.04 11.31 9.67
C ILE A 156 5.52 11.30 9.44
N ALA A 157 5.05 11.89 8.35
CA ALA A 157 3.63 11.98 8.01
C ALA A 157 2.96 10.60 7.93
N HIS A 158 3.65 9.59 7.38
CA HIS A 158 3.13 8.22 7.34
C HIS A 158 2.88 7.64 8.74
N ARG A 159 3.76 7.92 9.71
CA ARG A 159 3.63 7.43 11.10
C ARG A 159 2.47 8.10 11.80
N ILE A 160 2.34 9.41 11.61
CA ILE A 160 1.21 10.19 12.12
C ILE A 160 -0.10 9.65 11.52
N PHE A 161 -0.13 9.40 10.21
CA PHE A 161 -1.30 8.82 9.55
C PHE A 161 -1.69 7.48 10.19
N LEU A 162 -0.75 6.56 10.40
CA LEU A 162 -1.02 5.27 11.04
C LEU A 162 -1.58 5.43 12.46
N ALA A 163 -1.01 6.35 13.26
CA ALA A 163 -1.51 6.65 14.60
C ALA A 163 -2.95 7.18 14.56
N VAL A 164 -3.24 8.14 13.67
CA VAL A 164 -4.58 8.69 13.48
C VAL A 164 -5.56 7.63 12.99
N SER A 165 -5.18 6.78 12.02
CA SER A 165 -6.02 5.68 11.54
C SER A 165 -6.32 4.66 12.64
N ALA A 166 -5.34 4.36 13.50
CA ALA A 166 -5.53 3.47 14.64
C ALA A 166 -6.52 4.07 15.66
N VAL A 167 -6.33 5.33 16.07
CA VAL A 167 -7.24 6.04 16.97
C VAL A 167 -8.65 6.12 16.39
N THR A 168 -8.77 6.48 15.11
CA THR A 168 -10.06 6.56 14.41
C THR A 168 -10.73 5.19 14.38
N SER A 169 -9.98 4.12 14.12
CA SER A 169 -10.51 2.76 14.12
C SER A 169 -11.02 2.34 15.51
N VAL A 170 -10.28 2.66 16.58
CA VAL A 170 -10.72 2.41 17.96
C VAL A 170 -12.01 3.17 18.27
N PHE A 171 -12.06 4.46 17.94
CA PHE A 171 -13.26 5.28 18.14
C PHE A 171 -14.47 4.72 17.40
N LEU A 172 -14.33 4.39 16.11
CA LEU A 172 -15.41 3.83 15.29
C LEU A 172 -15.86 2.44 15.79
N GLU A 173 -14.92 1.62 16.26
CA GLU A 173 -15.22 0.31 16.85
C GLU A 173 -16.01 0.45 18.16
N VAL A 174 -15.65 1.38 19.04
CA VAL A 174 -16.40 1.67 20.28
C VAL A 174 -17.80 2.14 19.94
N ARG A 175 -17.94 3.13 19.04
CA ARG A 175 -19.25 3.64 18.60
C ARG A 175 -20.15 2.53 18.05
N LYS A 176 -19.60 1.68 17.18
CA LYS A 176 -20.34 0.56 16.60
C LYS A 176 -20.89 -0.37 17.69
N ARG A 177 -20.05 -0.77 18.64
CA ARG A 177 -20.47 -1.67 19.75
C ARG A 177 -21.50 -1.04 20.68
N THR A 178 -21.52 0.28 20.82
CA THR A 178 -22.53 0.99 21.61
C THR A 178 -23.84 1.20 20.86
N SER A 179 -23.82 1.29 19.52
CA SER A 179 -25.04 1.42 18.71
C SER A 179 -25.74 0.09 18.43
N ASP A 180 -25.03 -1.04 18.57
CA ASP A 180 -25.58 -2.40 18.41
C ASP A 180 -26.24 -2.95 19.70
N LYS A 181 -26.31 -2.15 20.78
CA LYS A 181 -27.02 -2.46 22.04
C LYS A 181 -28.39 -1.78 22.06
#